data_AF-A0A8J3HTX8-F1
#
_entry.id   AF-A0A8J3HTX8-F1
#
_cell.length_a   1.000
_cell.length_b   1.000
_cell.length_c   1.000
_cell.angle_alpha   90.00
_cell.angle_beta   90.00
_cell.angle_gamma   90.00
#
_symmetry.space_group_name_H-M   'P 1'
#
loop_
_entity.id
_entity.type
_entity.pdbx_description
1 polymer ?
#
loop_
_entity_poly.entity_id
_entity_poly.type
_entity_poly.pdbx_seq_one_letter_code
_entity_poly.pdbx_strand_id
1 'polypeptide(L)'
;MNKKVNDDLRRAYDAYSHGDIQGAVASLDIDQEVVWIEPKEFYAGGTYHGLQGVIDYLTLAYAATSHVLNVPEEIIEVGDKIAVFLHFQATPKGEGQPREGHIADVYTFQDGKIVQMQAYSDPIEARKALGLLH
;
A
#
# COMPACT_ATOMS: atom_id res chain seq x y z
N MET A 1 -8.80 12.22 15.47
CA MET A 1 -8.36 10.92 14.87
C MET A 1 -7.01 11.19 14.21
N ASN A 2 -6.11 10.22 14.05
CA ASN A 2 -5.05 10.22 13.01
C ASN A 2 -3.55 10.28 13.34
N LYS A 3 -3.06 10.63 14.53
CA LYS A 3 -1.63 10.30 14.81
C LYS A 3 -1.40 8.79 14.87
N LYS A 4 -2.30 8.08 15.57
CA LYS A 4 -2.23 6.62 15.70
C LYS A 4 -2.29 5.92 14.33
N VAL A 5 -3.25 6.27 13.48
CA VAL A 5 -3.44 5.65 12.15
C VAL A 5 -2.23 5.92 11.25
N ASN A 6 -1.67 7.14 11.27
CA ASN A 6 -0.47 7.44 10.47
C ASN A 6 0.75 6.65 10.99
N ASP A 7 0.88 6.49 12.32
CA ASP A 7 1.92 5.65 12.91
C ASP A 7 1.69 4.14 12.60
N ASP A 8 0.44 3.69 12.56
CA ASP A 8 0.04 2.33 12.18
C ASP A 8 0.39 2.03 10.71
N LEU A 9 0.08 2.95 9.80
CA LEU A 9 0.46 2.87 8.38
C LEU A 9 1.98 2.78 8.23
N ARG A 10 2.73 3.66 8.91
CA ARG A 10 4.20 3.61 8.88
C ARG A 10 4.77 2.28 9.37
N ARG A 11 4.20 1.73 10.46
CA ARG A 11 4.55 0.39 10.95
C ARG A 11 4.23 -0.70 9.93
N ALA A 12 3.10 -0.59 9.23
CA ALA A 12 2.72 -1.58 8.23
C ALA A 12 3.72 -1.64 7.05
N TYR A 13 4.14 -0.49 6.52
CA TYR A 13 5.16 -0.43 5.47
C TYR A 13 6.54 -0.91 5.92
N ASP A 14 6.92 -0.58 7.16
CA ASP A 14 8.17 -1.04 7.76
C ASP A 14 8.18 -2.56 7.92
N ALA A 15 7.11 -3.13 8.48
CA ALA A 15 6.94 -4.57 8.63
C ALA A 15 7.02 -5.29 7.27
N TYR A 16 6.30 -4.78 6.26
CA TYR A 16 6.35 -5.34 4.90
C TYR A 16 7.76 -5.28 4.28
N SER A 17 8.47 -4.16 4.45
CA SER A 17 9.84 -4.00 3.93
C SER A 17 10.83 -4.99 4.56
N HIS A 18 10.52 -5.52 5.76
CA HIS A 18 11.30 -6.55 6.43
C HIS A 18 10.74 -7.97 6.25
N GLY A 19 9.71 -8.15 5.42
CA GLY A 19 9.08 -9.45 5.15
C GLY A 19 8.10 -9.93 6.23
N ASP A 20 7.75 -9.08 7.18
CA ASP A 20 6.75 -9.37 8.20
C ASP A 20 5.34 -9.05 7.68
N ILE A 21 4.80 -9.96 6.86
CA ILE A 21 3.47 -9.82 6.26
C ILE A 21 2.38 -9.81 7.34
N GLN A 22 2.54 -10.64 8.38
CA GLN A 22 1.56 -10.71 9.47
C GLN A 22 1.57 -9.41 10.29
N GLY A 23 2.74 -8.88 10.62
CA GLY A 23 2.88 -7.59 11.29
C GLY A 23 2.36 -6.42 10.46
N ALA A 24 2.55 -6.45 9.14
CA ALA A 24 2.03 -5.43 8.24
C ALA A 24 0.49 -5.36 8.31
N VAL A 25 -0.17 -6.52 8.19
CA VAL A 25 -1.63 -6.62 8.24
C VAL A 25 -2.17 -6.35 9.65
N ALA A 26 -1.54 -6.90 10.69
CA ALA A 26 -1.97 -6.71 12.08
C ALA A 26 -1.81 -5.28 12.61
N SER A 27 -0.97 -4.46 11.94
CA SER A 27 -0.83 -3.04 12.26
C SER A 27 -2.05 -2.21 11.85
N LEU A 28 -2.91 -2.74 10.97
CA LEU A 28 -4.01 -2.01 10.37
C LEU A 28 -5.37 -2.62 10.75
N ASP A 29 -6.35 -1.77 11.04
CA ASP A 29 -7.74 -2.19 11.20
C ASP A 29 -8.38 -2.39 9.81
N ILE A 30 -8.21 -3.58 9.22
CA ILE A 30 -8.70 -3.92 7.87
C ILE A 30 -10.05 -4.65 7.96
N ASP A 31 -11.01 -4.25 7.13
CA ASP A 31 -12.30 -4.94 7.03
C ASP A 31 -12.16 -6.35 6.40
N GLN A 32 -13.01 -7.29 6.80
CA GLN A 32 -12.95 -8.66 6.29
C GLN A 32 -13.28 -8.75 4.79
N GLU A 33 -14.08 -7.80 4.27
CA GLU A 33 -14.51 -7.72 2.88
C GLU A 33 -13.76 -6.64 2.09
N VAL A 34 -12.59 -6.20 2.57
CA VAL A 34 -11.76 -5.17 1.93
C VAL A 34 -11.50 -5.46 0.45
N VAL A 35 -11.46 -4.42 -0.38
CA VAL A 35 -11.02 -4.52 -1.79
C VAL A 35 -9.65 -3.87 -1.94
N TRP A 36 -8.68 -4.63 -2.44
CA TRP A 36 -7.29 -4.20 -2.61
C TRP A 36 -6.94 -4.16 -4.10
N ILE A 37 -6.62 -2.97 -4.62
CA ILE A 37 -6.50 -2.74 -6.06
C ILE A 37 -5.11 -2.22 -6.38
N GLU A 38 -4.38 -3.00 -7.14
CA GLU A 38 -2.99 -2.75 -7.54
C GLU A 38 -2.91 -2.52 -9.05
N PRO A 39 -2.05 -1.59 -9.53
CA PRO A 39 -1.81 -1.36 -10.95
C PRO A 39 -1.46 -2.67 -11.67
N LYS A 40 -2.13 -2.93 -12.79
CA LYS A 40 -1.99 -4.20 -13.54
C LYS A 40 -0.59 -4.40 -14.12
N GLU A 41 0.16 -3.32 -14.28
CA GLU A 41 1.54 -3.31 -14.72
C GLU A 41 2.54 -3.78 -13.66
N PHE A 42 2.12 -3.86 -12.38
CA PHE A 42 2.94 -4.42 -11.31
C PHE A 42 2.99 -5.95 -11.42
N TYR A 43 4.06 -6.56 -10.90
CA TYR A 43 4.25 -8.01 -10.99
C TYR A 43 3.07 -8.81 -10.38
N ALA A 44 2.61 -8.37 -9.21
CA ALA A 44 1.42 -8.89 -8.52
C ALA A 44 0.22 -7.95 -8.69
N GLY A 45 0.14 -7.25 -9.84
CA GLY A 45 -0.95 -6.33 -10.15
C GLY A 45 -2.28 -7.07 -10.27
N GLY A 46 -3.35 -6.45 -9.79
CA GLY A 46 -4.67 -7.08 -9.80
C GLY A 46 -5.61 -6.51 -8.74
N THR A 47 -6.77 -7.14 -8.63
CA THR A 47 -7.74 -6.85 -7.58
C THR A 47 -7.86 -8.07 -6.68
N TYR A 48 -7.66 -7.85 -5.38
CA TYR A 48 -7.74 -8.87 -4.34
C TYR A 48 -8.90 -8.53 -3.40
N HIS A 49 -9.60 -9.56 -2.96
CA HIS A 49 -10.82 -9.42 -2.17
C HIS A 49 -10.67 -10.08 -0.80
N GLY A 50 -11.16 -9.38 0.21
CA GLY A 50 -11.12 -9.74 1.61
C GLY A 50 -9.74 -9.76 2.23
N LEU A 51 -9.70 -9.93 3.55
CA LEU A 51 -8.44 -9.89 4.32
C LEU A 51 -7.43 -10.93 3.83
N GLN A 52 -7.89 -12.12 3.46
CA GLN A 52 -7.02 -13.16 2.91
C GLN A 52 -6.42 -12.74 1.56
N GLY A 53 -7.19 -12.06 0.70
CA GLY A 53 -6.69 -11.54 -0.57
C GLY A 53 -5.56 -10.52 -0.38
N VAL A 54 -5.63 -9.68 0.66
CA VAL A 54 -4.54 -8.74 1.01
C VAL A 54 -3.28 -9.52 1.43
N ILE A 55 -3.43 -10.52 2.29
CA ILE A 55 -2.30 -11.37 2.73
C ILE A 55 -1.66 -12.08 1.54
N ASP A 56 -2.47 -12.64 0.64
CA ASP A 56 -2.01 -13.36 -0.55
C ASP A 56 -1.23 -12.43 -1.49
N TYR A 57 -1.75 -11.21 -1.73
CA TYR A 57 -1.05 -10.18 -2.51
C TYR A 57 0.30 -9.83 -1.90
N LEU A 58 0.33 -9.44 -0.62
CA LEU A 58 1.57 -9.02 0.04
C LEU A 58 2.60 -10.15 0.04
N THR A 59 2.16 -11.38 0.29
CA THR A 59 3.01 -12.58 0.25
C THR A 59 3.58 -12.82 -1.14
N LEU A 60 2.75 -12.76 -2.19
CA LEU A 60 3.17 -12.96 -3.57
C LEU A 60 4.16 -11.88 -4.03
N ALA A 61 3.85 -10.61 -3.74
CA ALA A 61 4.69 -9.47 -4.09
C ALA A 61 6.06 -9.55 -3.40
N TYR A 62 6.09 -9.87 -2.10
CA TYR A 62 7.35 -10.03 -1.36
C TYR A 62 8.14 -11.26 -1.82
N ALA A 63 7.46 -12.37 -2.10
CA ALA A 63 8.11 -13.57 -2.59
C ALA A 63 8.82 -13.36 -3.94
N ALA A 64 8.38 -12.40 -4.75
CA ALA A 64 8.97 -12.04 -6.03
C ALA A 64 10.19 -11.09 -5.92
N THR A 65 10.49 -10.53 -4.75
CA THR A 65 11.59 -9.58 -4.55
C THR A 65 12.70 -10.15 -3.67
N SER A 66 13.96 -9.88 -4.04
CA SER A 66 15.13 -10.20 -3.22
C SER A 66 15.42 -9.10 -2.20
N HIS A 67 14.98 -7.88 -2.51
CA HIS A 67 14.98 -6.73 -1.62
C HIS A 67 13.78 -5.85 -1.96
N VAL A 68 13.09 -5.35 -0.95
CA VAL A 68 12.02 -4.36 -1.10
C VAL A 68 12.09 -3.37 0.05
N LEU A 69 11.85 -2.10 -0.27
CA LEU A 69 11.77 -1.01 0.68
C LEU A 69 10.64 -0.08 0.23
N ASN A 70 9.69 0.19 1.12
CA ASN A 70 8.63 1.16 0.90
C ASN A 70 8.70 2.22 2.01
N VAL A 71 9.07 3.45 1.65
CA VAL A 71 9.26 4.55 2.61
C VAL A 71 8.12 5.55 2.47
N PRO A 72 7.21 5.67 3.46
CA PRO A 72 6.19 6.71 3.46
C PRO A 72 6.82 8.10 3.63
N GLU A 73 6.76 8.91 2.58
CA GLU A 73 7.31 10.28 2.57
C GLU A 73 6.27 11.29 3.03
N GLU A 74 5.03 11.13 2.58
CA GLU A 74 3.91 12.01 2.91
C GLU A 74 2.65 11.19 3.19
N ILE A 75 1.90 11.57 4.22
CA ILE A 75 0.59 10.99 4.54
C ILE A 75 -0.41 12.14 4.61
N ILE A 76 -1.45 12.09 3.77
CA ILE A 76 -2.47 13.13 3.66
C ILE A 76 -3.84 12.51 3.95
N GLU A 77 -4.61 13.17 4.81
CA GLU A 77 -5.99 12.81 5.10
C GLU A 77 -6.94 13.69 4.29
N VAL A 78 -7.90 13.06 3.59
CA VAL A 78 -8.91 13.74 2.77
C VAL A 78 -10.26 13.06 3.01
N GLY A 79 -11.06 13.63 3.90
CA GLY A 79 -12.38 13.09 4.25
C GLY A 79 -12.28 11.71 4.89
N ASP A 80 -12.86 10.70 4.24
CA ASP A 80 -12.81 9.29 4.61
C ASP A 80 -11.59 8.55 4.04
N LYS A 81 -10.66 9.25 3.40
CA LYS A 81 -9.48 8.67 2.76
C LYS A 81 -8.19 9.12 3.41
N ILE A 82 -7.20 8.23 3.40
CA ILE A 82 -5.80 8.56 3.71
C ILE A 82 -4.95 8.12 2.53
N ALA A 83 -4.15 9.05 2.00
CA ALA A 83 -3.20 8.79 0.94
C ALA A 83 -1.79 8.72 1.52
N VAL A 84 -1.07 7.66 1.20
CA VAL A 84 0.33 7.47 1.55
C VAL A 84 1.16 7.56 0.28
N PHE A 85 1.98 8.61 0.18
CA PHE A 85 2.94 8.78 -0.90
C PHE A 85 4.26 8.13 -0.49
N LEU A 86 4.75 7.23 -1.34
CA LEU A 86 5.85 6.34 -1.02
C LEU A 86 6.97 6.53 -2.02
N HIS A 87 8.21 6.55 -1.53
CA HIS A 87 9.37 6.17 -2.33
C HIS A 87 9.59 4.66 -2.18
N PHE A 88 9.55 3.93 -3.29
CA PHE A 88 9.77 2.49 -3.30
C PHE A 88 11.11 2.14 -3.94
N GLN A 89 11.73 1.08 -3.44
CA GLN A 89 12.84 0.38 -4.08
C GLN A 89 12.54 -1.12 -4.06
N ALA A 90 12.68 -1.78 -5.20
CA ALA A 90 12.43 -3.20 -5.33
C ALA A 90 13.45 -3.84 -6.27
N THR A 91 14.10 -4.90 -5.78
CA THR A 91 14.95 -5.76 -6.62
C THR A 91 14.23 -7.09 -6.81
N PRO A 92 13.93 -7.50 -8.05
CA PRO A 92 13.29 -8.79 -8.30
C PRO A 92 14.19 -9.96 -7.88
N LYS A 93 13.62 -11.14 -7.61
CA LYS A 93 14.38 -12.38 -7.51
C LYS A 93 14.76 -12.87 -8.90
N GLY A 94 16.01 -13.32 -9.06
CA GLY A 94 16.52 -13.85 -10.32
C GLY A 94 17.08 -12.75 -11.23
N GLU A 95 16.94 -12.94 -12.55
CA GLU A 95 17.46 -12.02 -13.55
C GLU A 95 16.46 -10.87 -13.76
N GLY A 96 16.76 -9.71 -13.17
CA GLY A 96 15.99 -8.49 -13.37
C GLY A 96 16.72 -7.28 -12.80
N GLN A 97 16.46 -6.10 -13.36
CA GLN A 97 17.07 -4.87 -12.87
C GLN A 97 16.30 -4.34 -11.65
N PRO A 98 17.01 -3.81 -10.63
CA PRO A 98 16.38 -3.03 -9.57
C PRO A 98 15.51 -1.91 -10.13
N ARG A 99 14.40 -1.63 -9.45
CA ARG A 99 13.48 -0.54 -9.78
C ARG A 99 13.32 0.33 -8.55
N GLU A 100 13.19 1.63 -8.79
CA GLU A 100 12.81 2.61 -7.79
C GLU A 100 11.88 3.66 -8.39
N GLY A 101 11.14 4.36 -7.54
CA GLY A 101 10.24 5.41 -7.97
C GLY A 101 9.29 5.86 -6.88
N HIS A 102 8.30 6.66 -7.28
CA HIS A 102 7.28 7.17 -6.36
C HIS A 102 5.93 6.63 -6.77
N ILE A 103 5.16 6.17 -5.78
CA ILE A 103 3.79 5.70 -5.94
C ILE A 103 2.91 6.30 -4.84
N ALA A 104 1.61 6.07 -4.93
CA ALA A 104 0.69 6.46 -3.87
C ALA A 104 -0.34 5.38 -3.61
N ASP A 105 -0.53 5.03 -2.33
CA ASP A 105 -1.59 4.13 -1.88
C ASP A 105 -2.69 4.95 -1.22
N VAL A 106 -3.92 4.81 -1.71
CA VAL A 106 -5.09 5.51 -1.19
C VAL A 106 -5.98 4.53 -0.46
N TYR A 107 -6.02 4.67 0.86
CA TYR A 107 -6.86 3.92 1.77
C TYR A 107 -8.20 4.62 1.97
N THR A 108 -9.31 3.90 1.79
CA THR A 108 -10.66 4.38 2.13
C THR A 108 -11.13 3.73 3.43
N PHE A 109 -11.64 4.55 4.33
CA PHE A 109 -12.08 4.14 5.66
C PHE A 109 -13.60 4.21 5.80
N GLN A 110 -14.16 3.21 6.48
CA GLN A 110 -15.54 3.21 6.94
C GLN A 110 -15.57 2.67 8.37
N ASP A 111 -16.24 3.39 9.28
CA ASP A 111 -16.35 3.03 10.70
C ASP A 111 -14.99 2.72 11.37
N GLY A 112 -13.95 3.45 10.96
CA GLY A 112 -12.58 3.31 11.48
C GLY A 112 -11.77 2.16 10.87
N LYS A 113 -12.33 1.39 9.93
CA LYS A 113 -11.66 0.28 9.25
C LYS A 113 -11.34 0.62 7.80
N ILE A 114 -10.26 0.04 7.27
CA ILE A 114 -9.92 0.09 5.84
C ILE A 114 -10.85 -0.85 5.09
N VAL A 115 -11.68 -0.28 4.20
CA VAL A 115 -12.59 -1.04 3.32
C VAL A 115 -12.09 -1.12 1.87
N GLN A 116 -11.15 -0.24 1.49
CA GLN A 116 -10.48 -0.31 0.20
C GLN A 116 -9.06 0.24 0.29
N MET A 117 -8.14 -0.35 -0.47
CA MET A 117 -6.86 0.26 -0.84
C MET A 117 -6.78 0.32 -2.37
N GLN A 118 -6.44 1.47 -2.92
CA GLN A 118 -6.13 1.65 -4.35
C GLN A 118 -4.73 2.24 -4.49
N ALA A 119 -3.83 1.49 -5.12
CA ALA A 119 -2.51 1.97 -5.48
C ALA A 119 -2.52 2.69 -6.83
N TYR A 120 -1.68 3.70 -6.94
CA TYR A 120 -1.46 4.52 -8.13
C TYR A 120 0.03 4.49 -8.47
N SER A 121 0.35 4.07 -9.70
CA SER A 121 1.71 4.10 -10.22
C SER A 121 2.22 5.53 -10.47
N ASP A 122 1.32 6.52 -10.55
CA ASP A 122 1.63 7.95 -10.63
C ASP A 122 0.98 8.71 -9.44
N PRO A 123 1.79 9.28 -8.53
CA PRO A 123 1.32 10.16 -7.44
C PRO A 123 0.41 11.31 -7.88
N ILE A 124 0.60 11.85 -9.10
CA ILE A 124 -0.23 12.93 -9.63
C ILE A 124 -1.67 12.45 -9.83
N GLU A 125 -1.86 11.23 -10.33
CA GLU A 125 -3.20 10.66 -10.51
C GLU A 125 -3.91 10.42 -9.18
N ALA A 126 -3.18 9.99 -8.14
CA ALA A 126 -3.72 9.91 -6.79
C ALA A 126 -4.18 11.28 -6.28
N ARG A 127 -3.37 12.33 -6.47
CA ARG A 127 -3.75 13.70 -6.07
C ARG A 127 -4.97 14.21 -6.82
N LYS A 128 -5.10 13.94 -8.13
CA LYS A 128 -6.30 14.27 -8.91
C LYS A 128 -7.53 13.54 -8.37
N ALA A 129 -7.41 12.24 -8.11
CA ALA A 129 -8.49 11.42 -7.55
C ALA A 129 -8.97 11.93 -6.17
N LEU A 130 -8.08 12.56 -5.41
CA LEU A 130 -8.35 13.16 -4.11
C LEU A 130 -8.79 14.64 -4.18
N GLY A 131 -8.85 15.24 -5.37
CA GLY A 131 -9.17 16.67 -5.54
C GLY A 131 -8.10 17.63 -5.02
N LEU A 132 -6.85 17.16 -4.89
CA LEU A 132 -5.70 17.93 -4.39
C LEU A 132 -4.95 18.70 -5.49
N LEU A 133 -5.41 18.59 -6.74
CA LEU A 133 -4.91 19.35 -7.88
C LEU A 133 -6.08 20.11 -8.52
N HIS A 134 -5.83 21.36 -8.91
CA HIS A 134 -6.80 22.27 -9.53
C HIS A 134 -6.36 22.59 -10.96
#